data_AF-P82723-F1
#
_entry.id   AF-P82723-F1
#
_cell.length_a   1.000
_cell.length_b   1.000
_cell.length_c   1.000
_cell.angle_alpha   90.00
_cell.angle_beta   90.00
_cell.angle_gamma   90.00
#
_symmetry.space_group_name_H-M   'P 1'
#
loop_
_entity.id
_entity.type
_entity.pdbx_description
1 polymer ?
#
loop_
_entity_poly.entity_id
_entity_poly.type
_entity_poly.pdbx_seq_one_letter_code
_entity_poly.pdbx_strand_id
1 'polypeptide(L)' 'MSKLTNVVIFIVFFLGMMAKETQGQHICHQILLNNNCDGATCTSLCDKQLQGTGQCYKTVDKRFICLCNYLCRT' A
#
# COMPACT_ATOMS: atom_id res chain seq x y z
N MET A 1 -0.52 27.80 36.47
CA MET A 1 -0.95 27.81 35.05
C MET A 1 -0.30 26.72 34.20
N SER A 2 0.85 26.14 34.58
CA SER A 2 1.59 25.16 33.77
C SER A 2 0.87 23.83 33.47
N LYS A 3 -0.09 23.41 34.32
CA LYS A 3 -0.85 22.16 34.11
C LYS A 3 -1.68 22.20 32.82
N LEU A 4 -2.35 23.31 32.55
CA LEU A 4 -3.18 23.48 31.35
C LEU A 4 -2.33 23.52 30.08
N THR A 5 -1.20 24.24 30.11
CA THR A 5 -0.27 24.34 28.97
C THR A 5 0.29 22.97 28.57
N ASN A 6 0.69 22.14 29.53
CA ASN A 6 1.18 20.79 29.24
C ASN A 6 0.11 19.93 28.55
N VAL A 7 -1.13 19.96 29.04
CA VAL A 7 -2.24 19.21 28.44
C VAL A 7 -2.47 19.63 26.98
N VAL A 8 -2.46 20.94 26.70
CA VAL A 8 -2.61 21.45 25.33
C VAL A 8 -1.48 20.96 24.42
N ILE A 9 -0.22 20.99 24.88
CA ILE A 9 0.93 20.49 24.11
C ILE A 9 0.78 19.00 23.80
N PHE A 10 0.39 18.18 24.78
CA PHE A 10 0.15 16.75 24.57
C PHE A 10 -0.93 16.51 23.52
N ILE A 11 -2.07 17.23 23.58
CA ILE A 11 -3.17 17.09 22.61
C ILE A 11 -2.68 17.39 21.18
N VAL A 12 -1.96 18.49 20.97
CA VAL A 12 -1.44 18.85 19.64
C VAL A 12 -0.47 17.79 19.12
N PHE A 13 0.39 17.25 19.99
CA PHE A 13 1.34 16.21 19.62
C PHE A 13 0.65 14.90 19.23
N PHE A 14 -0.36 14.47 20.00
CA PHE A 14 -1.19 13.30 19.66
C PHE A 14 -1.92 13.51 18.33
N LEU A 15 -2.55 14.68 18.10
CA LEU A 15 -3.21 14.97 16.83
C LEU A 15 -2.23 14.93 15.64
N GLY A 16 -1.01 15.46 15.80
CA GLY A 16 0.03 15.41 14.78
C GLY A 16 0.53 13.99 14.47
N MET A 17 0.66 13.13 15.49
CA MET A 17 1.02 11.72 15.31
C MET A 17 -0.07 10.94 14.59
N MET A 18 -1.34 11.13 15.00
CA MET A 18 -2.48 10.48 14.36
C MET A 18 -2.64 10.92 12.91
N ALA A 19 -2.37 12.20 12.57
CA ALA A 19 -2.40 12.67 11.19
C ALA A 19 -1.36 11.95 10.30
N LYS A 20 -0.21 11.59 10.86
CA LYS A 20 0.84 10.86 10.14
C LYS A 20 0.50 9.38 9.92
N GLU A 21 -0.21 8.75 10.85
CA GLU A 21 -0.65 7.35 10.72
C GLU A 21 -1.93 7.21 9.88
N THR A 22 -2.80 8.22 9.89
CA THR A 22 -4.06 8.25 9.12
C THR A 22 -3.86 8.58 7.64
N GLN A 23 -2.70 9.13 7.24
CA GLN A 23 -2.19 8.98 5.86
C GLN A 23 -1.66 7.55 5.69
N GLY A 24 -2.55 6.59 5.93
CA GLY A 24 -2.26 5.17 6.01
C GLY A 24 -1.43 4.73 4.82
N GLN A 25 -0.47 3.84 5.10
CA GLN A 25 0.35 3.14 4.12
C GLN A 25 -0.39 2.98 2.79
N HIS A 26 -0.11 3.88 1.84
CA HIS A 26 -0.82 3.89 0.58
C HIS A 26 -0.48 2.59 -0.13
N ILE A 27 -1.50 1.79 -0.44
CA ILE A 27 -1.33 0.60 -1.27
C ILE A 27 -1.31 1.07 -2.71
N CYS A 28 -0.18 0.87 -3.37
CA CYS A 28 0.00 1.10 -4.79
C CYS A 28 -0.34 -0.18 -5.56
N HIS A 29 -0.90 0.01 -6.76
CA HIS A 29 -1.25 -1.06 -7.67
C HIS A 29 -0.44 -0.94 -8.96
N GLN A 30 0.15 -2.04 -9.42
CA GLN A 30 0.88 -2.07 -10.69
C GLN A 30 0.63 -3.38 -11.44
N ILE A 31 0.48 -3.29 -12.77
CA ILE A 31 0.30 -4.46 -13.65
C ILE A 31 1.65 -4.84 -14.26
N LEU A 32 2.09 -6.10 -14.09
CA LEU A 32 3.39 -6.56 -14.61
C LEU A 32 3.30 -7.56 -15.78
N LEU A 33 2.23 -8.35 -15.89
CA LEU A 33 1.99 -9.28 -17.02
C LEU A 33 0.59 -9.09 -17.58
N ASN A 34 0.40 -9.32 -18.88
CA ASN A 34 -0.88 -9.08 -19.56
C ASN A 34 -1.51 -10.32 -20.24
N ASN A 35 -0.75 -11.38 -20.55
CA ASN A 35 -1.28 -12.46 -21.40
C ASN A 35 -1.18 -13.88 -20.81
N ASN A 36 -0.16 -14.19 -19.99
CA ASN A 36 0.05 -15.51 -19.40
C ASN A 36 0.31 -15.37 -17.88
N CYS A 37 -0.75 -15.14 -17.11
CA CYS A 37 -0.61 -15.00 -15.66
C CYS A 37 -0.63 -16.37 -14.97
N ASP A 38 0.53 -16.83 -14.55
CA ASP A 38 0.67 -17.91 -13.57
C ASP A 38 0.72 -17.31 -12.16
N GLY A 39 -0.08 -17.84 -11.23
CA GLY A 39 -0.26 -17.25 -9.90
C GLY A 39 1.02 -17.23 -9.06
N ALA A 40 1.80 -18.31 -9.10
CA ALA A 40 3.07 -18.41 -8.39
C ALA A 40 4.12 -17.46 -8.97
N THR A 41 4.20 -17.40 -10.31
CA THR A 41 5.08 -16.48 -11.03
C THR A 41 4.71 -15.02 -10.75
N CYS A 42 3.42 -14.68 -10.79
CA CYS A 42 2.92 -13.34 -10.49
C CYS A 42 3.27 -12.92 -9.06
N THR A 43 3.03 -13.79 -8.09
CA THR A 43 3.37 -13.53 -6.68
C THR A 43 4.87 -13.31 -6.49
N SER A 44 5.70 -14.22 -7.04
CA SER A 44 7.16 -14.11 -6.94
C SER A 44 7.70 -12.85 -7.64
N LEU A 45 7.10 -12.45 -8.76
CA LEU A 45 7.51 -11.26 -9.49
C LEU A 45 7.18 -9.97 -8.72
N CYS A 46 5.96 -9.87 -8.18
CA CYS A 46 5.56 -8.72 -7.37
C CYS A 46 6.40 -8.60 -6.09
N ASP A 47 6.72 -9.72 -5.44
CA ASP A 47 7.59 -9.75 -4.28
C ASP A 47 9.01 -9.26 -4.63
N LYS A 48 9.62 -9.84 -5.68
CA LYS A 48 10.98 -9.46 -6.10
C LYS A 48 11.13 -8.02 -6.57
N GLN A 49 10.17 -7.49 -7.34
CA GLN A 49 10.28 -6.15 -7.93
C GLN A 49 9.77 -5.04 -7.01
N LEU A 50 8.68 -5.31 -6.28
CA LEU A 50 7.92 -4.28 -5.57
C LEU A 50 7.80 -4.54 -4.08
N GLN A 51 8.35 -5.66 -3.57
CA GLN A 51 8.16 -6.11 -2.18
C GLN A 51 6.66 -6.18 -1.82
N GLY A 52 5.86 -6.64 -2.79
CA GLY A 52 4.41 -6.69 -2.71
C GLY A 52 3.84 -8.08 -2.97
N THR A 53 2.51 -8.15 -3.00
CA THR A 53 1.76 -9.39 -3.29
C THR A 53 1.16 -9.31 -4.69
N GLY A 54 1.21 -10.42 -5.43
CA GLY A 54 0.70 -10.50 -6.80
C GLY A 54 -0.51 -11.41 -6.92
N GLN A 55 -1.52 -11.00 -7.70
CA GLN A 55 -2.67 -11.85 -8.02
C GLN A 55 -3.03 -11.75 -9.50
N CYS A 56 -3.47 -12.88 -10.06
CA CYS A 56 -3.93 -12.95 -11.45
C CYS A 56 -5.40 -12.58 -11.54
N TYR A 57 -5.74 -11.63 -12.40
CA TYR A 57 -7.12 -11.24 -12.69
C TYR A 57 -7.44 -11.40 -14.17
N LYS A 58 -8.68 -11.78 -14.46
CA LYS A 58 -9.21 -11.79 -15.82
C LYS A 58 -9.89 -10.45 -16.11
N THR A 59 -9.43 -9.74 -17.13
CA THR A 59 -10.02 -8.46 -17.55
C THR A 59 -11.28 -8.67 -18.39
N VAL A 60 -12.03 -7.58 -18.62
CA VAL A 60 -13.20 -7.56 -19.52
C VAL A 60 -12.88 -8.05 -20.93
N ASP A 61 -11.65 -7.81 -21.40
CA ASP A 61 -11.14 -8.25 -22.72
C ASP A 61 -10.68 -9.72 -22.73
N LYS A 62 -11.02 -10.50 -21.70
CA LYS A 62 -10.63 -11.91 -21.51
C LYS A 62 -9.11 -12.13 -21.43
N ARG A 63 -8.33 -11.10 -21.05
CA ARG A 63 -6.88 -11.21 -20.83
C ARG A 63 -6.57 -11.50 -19.36
N PHE A 64 -5.48 -12.21 -19.11
CA PHE A 64 -5.01 -12.49 -17.75
C PHE A 64 -3.89 -11.54 -17.36
N ILE A 65 -4.18 -10.64 -16.44
CA ILE A 65 -3.21 -9.68 -15.92
C ILE A 65 -2.65 -10.13 -14.57
N CYS A 66 -1.39 -9.80 -14.29
CA CYS A 66 -0.82 -9.89 -12.94
C CYS A 66 -0.89 -8.52 -12.27
N LEU A 67 -1.73 -8.38 -11.25
CA LEU A 67 -1.87 -7.16 -10.45
C LEU A 67 -1.05 -7.30 -9.16
N CYS A 68 -0.07 -6.42 -8.98
CA CYS A 68 0.72 -6.30 -7.76
C CYS A 68 0.12 -5.26 -6.82
N ASN A 69 0.00 -5.60 -5.55
CA ASN A 69 -0.32 -4.70 -4.44
C ASN A 69 0.93 -4.53 -3.59
N TYR A 70 1.41 -3.31 -3.42
CA TYR A 70 2.61 -3.02 -2.65
C TYR A 70 2.48 -1.70 -1.89
N LEU A 71 3.32 -1.50 -0.88
CA LEU A 71 3.39 -0.22 -0.18
C LEU A 71 4.00 0.83 -1.10
N CYS A 72 3.25 1.89 -1.39
CA CYS A 72 3.77 3.04 -2.11
C CYS A 72 5.01 3.57 -1.39
N ARG A 73 6.10 3.75 -2.13
CA ARG A 73 7.23 4.54 -1.67
C ARG A 73 6.91 6.00 -2.00
N THR A 74 6.83 6.83 -0.97
CA THR A 74 6.66 8.29 -1.08
C THR A 74 7.80 8.91 -1.86
#